data_AF-A0A2D9M939-F1
#
_entry.id   AF-A0A2D9M939-F1
#
_cell.length_a   1.000
_cell.length_b   1.000
_cell.length_c   1.000
_cell.angle_alpha   90.00
_cell.angle_beta   90.00
_cell.angle_gamma   90.00
#
_symmetry.space_group_name_H-M   'P 1'
#
loop_
_entity.id
_entity.type
_entity.pdbx_description
1 polymer ?
#
loop_
_entity_poly.entity_id
_entity_poly.type
_entity_poly.pdbx_seq_one_letter_code
_entity_poly.pdbx_strand_id
1 'polypeptide(L)'
;MDNWRDEALCLGLDAQMVTPEHCQECTVRHACLWEALTWADWYRTDSYYASLVWGGFYGATRNKAMHAANFREEVAYQALLKKERESNGTPDKLRQRYSFSEDSSI
;
A
#
# COMPACT_ATOMS: atom_id res chain seq x y z
N MET A 1 2.51 12.78 20.05
CA MET A 1 1.99 12.10 18.84
C MET A 1 2.48 10.68 18.96
N ASP A 2 1.56 9.75 19.16
CA ASP A 2 1.88 8.33 19.22
C ASP A 2 2.47 7.93 17.88
N ASN A 3 3.75 7.55 17.88
CA ASN A 3 4.46 7.17 16.68
C ASN A 3 4.05 5.74 16.33
N TRP A 4 2.87 5.59 15.72
CA TRP A 4 2.31 4.31 15.29
C TRP A 4 3.32 3.45 14.50
N ARG A 5 4.32 4.09 13.90
CA ARG A 5 5.43 3.45 13.15
C ARG A 5 6.25 2.50 14.01
N ASP A 6 6.36 2.76 15.32
CA ASP A 6 7.11 1.92 16.26
C ASP A 6 6.36 0.60 16.56
N GLU A 7 5.06 0.54 16.28
CA GLU A 7 4.20 -0.64 16.42
C GLU A 7 3.98 -1.38 15.09
N ALA A 8 4.59 -0.92 14.00
CA ALA A 8 4.41 -1.55 12.69
C ALA A 8 5.07 -2.93 12.65
N LEU A 9 4.30 -3.97 12.26
CA LEU A 9 4.82 -5.34 12.14
C LEU A 9 5.97 -5.48 11.13
N CYS A 10 6.05 -4.60 10.14
CA CYS A 10 7.11 -4.60 9.14
C CYS A 10 8.37 -3.83 9.59
N LEU A 11 8.43 -3.35 10.83
CA LEU A 11 9.59 -2.63 11.35
C LEU A 11 10.87 -3.49 11.23
N GLY A 12 11.93 -2.89 10.67
CA GLY A 12 13.21 -3.57 10.43
C GLY A 12 13.30 -4.33 9.10
N LEU A 13 12.20 -4.43 8.33
CA LEU A 13 12.24 -4.95 6.96
C LEU A 13 12.66 -3.86 5.97
N ASP A 14 13.34 -4.27 4.90
CA ASP A 14 13.49 -3.41 3.73
C ASP A 14 12.11 -3.13 3.12
N ALA A 15 11.86 -1.88 2.75
CA ALA A 15 10.57 -1.46 2.19
C ALA A 15 10.17 -2.29 0.94
N GLN A 16 11.13 -2.76 0.14
CA GLN A 16 10.89 -3.60 -1.03
C GLN A 16 10.46 -5.02 -0.67
N MET A 17 10.73 -5.49 0.55
CA MET A 17 10.33 -6.81 1.04
C MET A 17 8.93 -6.81 1.66
N VAL A 18 8.36 -5.64 1.93
CA VAL A 18 7.02 -5.53 2.52
C VAL A 18 5.96 -5.87 1.49
N THR A 19 5.17 -6.89 1.79
CA THR A 19 4.04 -7.35 0.95
C THR A 19 2.70 -7.03 1.63
N PRO A 20 1.58 -7.02 0.89
CA PRO A 20 0.24 -6.84 1.48
C PRO A 20 -0.08 -7.81 2.62
N GLU A 21 0.43 -9.04 2.56
CA GLU A 21 0.21 -10.07 3.58
C GLU A 21 0.81 -9.70 4.93
N HIS A 22 1.97 -9.04 4.96
CA HIS A 22 2.58 -8.53 6.20
C HIS A 22 1.68 -7.52 6.92
N CYS A 23 0.79 -6.86 6.19
CA CYS A 23 -0.11 -5.86 6.75
C CYS A 23 -1.37 -6.46 7.37
N GLN A 24 -1.76 -7.71 7.08
CA GLN A 24 -3.07 -8.26 7.48
C GLN A 24 -3.30 -8.23 8.99
N GLU A 25 -2.29 -8.59 9.77
CA GLU A 25 -2.35 -8.62 11.24
C GLU A 25 -1.76 -7.34 11.89
N CYS A 26 -1.38 -6.34 11.08
CA CYS A 26 -0.72 -5.14 11.57
C CYS A 26 -1.74 -4.18 12.20
N THR A 27 -1.65 -3.96 13.51
CA THR A 27 -2.59 -3.11 14.26
C THR A 27 -2.62 -1.66 13.78
N VAL A 28 -1.48 -1.18 13.26
CA VAL A 28 -1.32 0.21 12.77
C VAL A 28 -1.56 0.35 11.27
N ARG A 29 -2.09 -0.67 10.61
CA ARG A 29 -2.35 -0.69 9.17
C ARG A 29 -3.19 0.49 8.67
N HIS A 30 -4.23 0.88 9.41
CA HIS A 30 -5.11 1.97 9.01
C HIS A 30 -4.43 3.34 9.13
N ALA A 31 -3.67 3.57 10.21
CA ALA A 31 -2.86 4.78 10.36
C ALA A 31 -1.80 4.87 9.25
N CYS A 32 -1.17 3.73 8.92
CA CYS A 32 -0.23 3.61 7.82
C CYS A 32 -0.87 3.96 6.46
N LEU A 33 -2.04 3.40 6.15
CA LEU A 33 -2.75 3.73 4.91
C LEU A 33 -3.11 5.21 4.84
N TRP A 34 -3.60 5.76 5.94
CA TRP A 34 -4.00 7.16 6.04
C TRP A 34 -2.83 8.09 5.75
N GLU A 35 -1.69 7.88 6.41
CA GLU A 35 -0.51 8.72 6.19
C GLU A 35 -0.01 8.65 4.73
N ALA A 36 -0.10 7.48 4.09
CA ALA A 36 0.25 7.35 2.67
C ALA A 36 -0.62 8.24 1.78
N LEU A 37 -1.95 8.19 1.99
CA LEU A 37 -2.92 8.93 1.18
C LEU A 37 -2.90 10.44 1.44
N THR A 38 -2.58 10.89 2.66
CA THR A 38 -2.59 12.32 3.01
C THR A 38 -1.25 13.00 2.82
N TRP A 39 -0.14 12.25 2.93
CA TRP A 39 1.16 12.89 3.04
C TRP A 39 2.28 12.17 2.29
N ALA A 40 2.54 10.91 2.62
CA ALA A 40 3.77 10.25 2.19
C ALA A 40 3.86 10.08 0.67
N ASP A 41 2.74 9.81 -0.02
CA ASP A 41 2.78 9.63 -1.48
C ASP A 41 2.95 10.95 -2.27
N TRP A 42 2.67 12.11 -1.66
CA TRP A 42 2.50 13.37 -2.41
C TRP A 42 3.52 14.44 -2.06
N TYR A 43 3.93 14.49 -0.80
CA TYR A 43 4.74 15.60 -0.27
C TYR A 43 6.09 15.16 0.25
N ARG A 44 6.30 13.85 0.39
CA ARG A 44 7.58 13.27 0.78
C ARG A 44 8.26 12.78 -0.50
N THR A 45 9.18 13.60 -1.01
CA THR A 45 9.83 13.49 -2.34
C THR A 45 10.37 12.10 -2.68
N ASP A 46 10.69 11.27 -1.68
CA ASP A 46 11.31 9.95 -1.84
C ASP A 46 10.43 8.79 -1.35
N SER A 47 9.12 9.00 -1.14
CA SER A 47 8.24 7.99 -0.51
C SER A 47 7.23 7.35 -1.45
N TYR A 48 6.91 7.98 -2.59
CA TYR A 48 6.07 7.34 -3.59
C TYR A 48 6.89 6.44 -4.52
N TYR A 49 6.68 5.14 -4.36
CA TYR A 49 7.10 4.13 -5.32
C TYR A 49 5.93 3.20 -5.59
N ALA A 50 5.62 2.96 -6.86
CA ALA A 50 4.48 2.14 -7.27
C ALA A 50 4.54 0.70 -6.70
N SER A 51 5.74 0.20 -6.40
CA SER A 51 6.00 -1.10 -5.80
C SER A 51 5.93 -1.14 -4.28
N LEU A 52 5.93 -0.01 -3.57
CA LEU A 52 5.95 0.00 -2.11
C LEU A 52 4.55 -0.14 -1.51
N VAL A 53 4.47 -0.93 -0.44
CA VAL A 53 3.22 -1.25 0.26
C VAL A 53 3.06 -0.35 1.47
N TRP A 54 1.88 0.26 1.60
CA TRP A 54 1.44 0.98 2.79
C TRP A 54 0.03 0.53 3.12
N GLY A 55 -0.21 0.21 4.39
CA GLY A 55 -1.53 -0.20 4.87
C GLY A 55 -2.15 -1.36 4.10
N GLY A 56 -1.33 -2.25 3.54
CA GLY A 56 -1.76 -3.40 2.75
C GLY A 56 -1.97 -3.15 1.25
N PHE A 57 -1.71 -1.94 0.75
CA PHE A 57 -1.91 -1.60 -0.67
C PHE A 57 -0.61 -1.16 -1.32
N TYR A 58 -0.38 -1.59 -2.57
CA TYR A 58 0.72 -1.07 -3.38
C TYR A 58 0.50 0.41 -3.75
N GLY A 59 1.59 1.15 -3.97
CA GLY A 59 1.54 2.55 -4.40
C GLY A 59 0.71 2.77 -5.65
N ALA A 60 0.78 1.86 -6.63
CA ALA A 60 -0.05 1.91 -7.83
C ALA A 60 -1.56 1.84 -7.52
N THR A 61 -1.96 1.04 -6.52
CA THR A 61 -3.36 0.91 -6.11
C THR A 61 -3.84 2.17 -5.41
N ARG A 62 -3.03 2.73 -4.51
CA ARG A 62 -3.33 3.99 -3.80
C ARG A 62 -3.43 5.17 -4.77
N ASN A 63 -2.50 5.28 -5.71
CA ASN A 63 -2.52 6.30 -6.74
C ASN A 63 -3.80 6.25 -7.60
N LYS A 64 -4.19 5.06 -8.07
CA LYS A 64 -5.47 4.87 -8.80
C LYS A 64 -6.68 5.30 -7.97
N ALA A 65 -6.72 4.95 -6.69
CA ALA A 65 -7.81 5.34 -5.80
C ALA A 65 -7.88 6.86 -5.61
N MET A 66 -6.72 7.52 -5.43
CA MET A 66 -6.63 8.97 -5.30
C MET A 66 -7.08 9.70 -6.57
N HIS A 67 -6.68 9.22 -7.75
CA HIS A 67 -7.16 9.77 -9.01
C HIS A 67 -8.68 9.61 -9.17
N ALA A 68 -9.22 8.42 -8.88
CA ALA A 68 -10.67 8.19 -8.94
C ALA A 68 -11.45 9.07 -7.93
N ALA A 69 -10.82 9.43 -6.82
CA ALA A 69 -11.39 10.30 -5.79
C ALA A 69 -11.25 11.80 -6.08
N ASN A 70 -10.60 12.20 -7.18
CA ASN A 70 -10.14 13.57 -7.44
C ASN A 70 -9.29 14.12 -6.28
N PHE A 71 -8.35 13.31 -5.80
CA PHE A 71 -7.42 13.64 -4.70
C PHE A 71 -8.11 13.99 -3.37
N ARG A 72 -9.33 13.50 -3.14
CA ARG A 72 -9.98 13.56 -1.82
C ARG A 72 -9.63 12.33 -1.01
N GLU A 73 -8.76 12.48 -0.02
CA GLU A 73 -8.12 11.40 0.72
C GLU A 73 -9.12 10.51 1.44
N GLU A 74 -10.10 11.11 2.13
CA GLU A 74 -11.17 10.36 2.82
C GLU A 74 -11.95 9.48 1.84
N VAL A 75 -12.26 9.99 0.65
CA VAL A 75 -13.00 9.23 -0.37
C VAL A 75 -12.16 8.07 -0.89
N ALA A 76 -10.87 8.29 -1.16
CA ALA A 76 -9.96 7.24 -1.59
C ALA A 76 -9.77 6.16 -0.50
N TYR A 77 -9.62 6.58 0.75
CA TYR A 77 -9.49 5.68 1.90
C TYR A 77 -10.71 4.76 2.04
N GLN A 78 -11.92 5.33 2.05
CA GLN A 78 -13.16 4.55 2.13
C GLN A 78 -13.33 3.59 0.94
N ALA A 79 -12.92 4.01 -0.26
CA ALA A 79 -12.96 3.16 -1.45
C ALA A 79 -12.01 1.95 -1.32
N LEU A 80 -10.80 2.15 -0.79
CA LEU A 80 -9.84 1.06 -0.55
C LEU A 80 -10.33 0.08 0.51
N LEU A 81 -10.89 0.58 1.63
CA LEU A 81 -11.48 -0.29 2.64
C LEU A 81 -12.68 -1.09 2.12
N LYS A 82 -13.50 -0.48 1.25
CA LYS A 82 -14.59 -1.19 0.58
C LYS A 82 -14.04 -2.31 -0.31
N LYS A 83 -13.05 -2.02 -1.14
CA LYS A 83 -12.39 -3.00 -2.02
C LYS A 83 -11.81 -4.19 -1.23
N GLU A 84 -11.20 -3.92 -0.09
CA GLU A 84 -10.66 -4.97 0.78
C GLU A 84 -11.74 -5.90 1.35
N ARG A 85 -12.87 -5.33 1.81
CA ARG A 85 -14.00 -6.13 2.29
C ARG A 85 -14.56 -7.03 1.18
N GLU A 86 -14.61 -6.51 -0.05
CA GLU A 86 -15.04 -7.26 -1.23
C GLU A 86 -14.05 -8.34 -1.67
N SER A 87 -12.76 -8.21 -1.29
CA SER A 87 -11.70 -9.18 -1.61
C SER A 87 -11.38 -10.18 -0.49
N ASN A 88 -12.26 -10.32 0.51
CA ASN A 88 -12.05 -11.13 1.72
C ASN A 88 -10.71 -10.83 2.42
N GLY A 89 -10.34 -9.56 2.57
CA GLY A 89 -9.16 -9.15 3.35
C GLY A 89 -7.81 -9.34 2.66
N THR A 90 -7.80 -9.60 1.35
CA THR A 90 -6.55 -9.64 0.55
C THR A 90 -6.53 -8.48 -0.44
N PRO A 91 -5.93 -7.33 -0.09
CA PRO A 91 -6.18 -6.09 -0.82
C PRO A 91 -5.59 -6.06 -2.24
N ASP A 92 -4.45 -6.72 -2.44
CA ASP A 92 -3.76 -6.81 -3.73
C ASP A 92 -3.15 -8.22 -3.96
N LYS A 93 -3.96 -9.20 -4.40
CA LYS A 93 -3.46 -10.54 -4.82
C LYS A 93 -2.68 -10.56 -6.16
N LEU A 94 -2.53 -9.41 -6.81
CA LEU A 94 -2.10 -9.33 -8.20
C LEU A 94 -0.69 -8.76 -8.34
N ARG A 95 0.33 -9.56 -7.99
CA ARG A 95 1.66 -9.40 -8.60
C ARG A 95 2.54 -10.64 -8.69
N GLN A 96 2.03 -11.85 -8.40
CA GLN A 96 2.80 -13.08 -8.65
C GLN A 96 2.60 -13.69 -10.05
N ARG A 97 1.83 -13.04 -10.95
CA ARG A 97 1.68 -13.51 -12.34
C ARG A 97 2.61 -12.86 -13.37
N TYR A 98 3.41 -11.88 -12.95
CA TYR A 98 4.51 -11.35 -13.75
C TYR A 98 5.83 -11.75 -13.12
N SER A 99 6.01 -13.06 -12.91
CA SER A 99 7.35 -13.63 -12.87
C SER A 99 7.94 -13.42 -14.26
N PHE A 100 9.06 -12.70 -14.29
CA PHE A 100 10.01 -12.60 -15.39
C PHE A 100 9.89 -13.74 -16.41
N SER A 101 9.32 -13.48 -17.58
CA SER A 101 9.76 -14.17 -18.78
C SER A 101 11.11 -13.56 -19.15
N GLU A 102 12.15 -14.01 -18.47
CA GLU A 102 13.49 -14.04 -19.05
C GLU A 102 13.42 -15.00 -20.25
N ASP A 103 12.98 -14.48 -21.39
CA ASP A 103 13.35 -15.06 -22.67
C ASP A 103 14.34 -14.09 -23.31
N SER A 104 15.50 -13.99 -22.65
CA SER A 104 16.74 -13.64 -23.33
C SER A 104 17.24 -14.91 -23.99
N SER A 105 16.66 -15.24 -25.14
CA SER A 105 17.23 -16.20 -26.07
C SER A 105 17.78 -15.42 -27.27
N ILE A 106 19.10 -15.55 -27.41
CA ILE A 106 20.00 -15.06 -28.46
C ILE A 106 19.48 -15.38 -29.86
#